data_AF-E2B2H1-F1
#
_entry.id   AF-E2B2H1-F1
#
_cell.length_a   1.000
_cell.length_b   1.000
_cell.length_c   1.000
_cell.angle_alpha   90.00
_cell.angle_beta   90.00
_cell.angle_gamma   90.00
#
_symmetry.space_group_name_H-M   'P 1'
#
loop_
_entity.id
_entity.type
_entity.pdbx_description
1 polymer ?
#
loop_
_entity_poly.entity_id
_entity_poly.type
_entity_poly.pdbx_seq_one_letter_code
_entity_poly.pdbx_strand_id
1 'polypeptide(L)'
;KFHTYTSREEKRRMFIVKGLHDRLEPNEVKESLEILSITVYNISLMKGTIKPMLLVIVDKIKIGMLKQKTQYVCYTKVIWDNYINKRRLAEYHRRQEWGHATINCHADPACLKCAGEHLTKKCKKPVSEPAKCINCSKDHPANVTICEAYKK
;
A
#
# COMPACT_ATOMS: atom_id res chain seq x y z
N LYS A 1 -6.93 -23.88 -1.14
CA LYS A 1 -6.80 -22.93 0.01
C LYS A 1 -5.53 -22.12 -0.26
N PHE A 2 -5.66 -20.87 -0.71
CA PHE A 2 -4.50 -20.10 -1.18
C PHE A 2 -3.79 -19.41 -0.01
N HIS A 3 -2.47 -19.59 0.10
CA HIS A 3 -1.64 -18.96 1.11
C HIS A 3 -1.40 -17.50 0.73
N THR A 4 -2.17 -16.58 1.32
CA THR A 4 -2.08 -15.14 1.05
C THR A 4 -1.08 -14.41 1.95
N TYR A 5 -0.31 -15.13 2.78
CA TYR A 5 0.69 -14.51 3.64
C TYR A 5 2.04 -14.41 2.91
N THR A 6 2.68 -13.24 3.00
CA THR A 6 4.09 -13.07 2.67
C THR A 6 4.91 -13.63 3.82
N SER A 7 5.96 -14.41 3.53
CA SER A 7 6.82 -14.95 4.58
C SER A 7 7.48 -13.82 5.38
N ARG A 8 7.90 -14.10 6.62
CA ARG A 8 8.65 -13.11 7.42
C ARG A 8 9.94 -12.69 6.72
N GLU A 9 10.52 -13.58 5.93
CA GLU A 9 11.76 -13.36 5.18
C GLU A 9 11.55 -12.50 3.94
N GLU A 10 10.36 -12.45 3.36
CA GLU A 10 10.05 -11.55 2.24
C GLU A 10 9.44 -10.23 2.71
N LYS A 11 9.13 -10.10 4.00
CA LYS A 11 8.45 -8.93 4.55
C LYS A 11 9.36 -7.71 4.57
N ARG A 12 9.22 -6.91 3.51
CA ARG A 12 9.85 -5.59 3.38
C ARG A 12 9.29 -4.61 4.40
N ARG A 13 10.09 -3.60 4.74
CA ARG A 13 9.71 -2.54 5.67
C ARG A 13 9.52 -1.23 4.91
N MET A 14 8.53 -0.47 5.36
CA MET A 14 8.17 0.81 4.78
C MET A 14 8.43 1.91 5.80
N PHE A 15 9.16 2.92 5.39
CA PHE A 15 9.47 4.09 6.22
C PHE A 15 9.15 5.37 5.46
N ILE A 16 8.92 6.44 6.22
CA ILE A 16 8.74 7.78 5.68
C ILE A 16 10.02 8.56 5.96
N VAL A 17 10.60 9.16 4.92
CA VAL A 17 11.70 10.13 5.07
C VAL A 17 11.17 11.54 4.83
N LYS A 18 11.56 12.47 5.71
CA LYS A 18 11.15 13.87 5.73
C LYS A 18 12.37 14.79 5.81
N GLY A 19 12.18 16.06 5.45
CA GLY A 19 13.21 17.10 5.55
C GLY A 19 14.02 17.30 4.27
N LEU A 20 13.71 16.55 3.22
CA LEU A 20 14.29 16.71 1.90
C LEU A 20 13.64 17.90 1.19
N HIS A 21 14.40 18.57 0.32
CA HIS A 21 13.93 19.70 -0.47
C HIS A 21 12.96 19.25 -1.58
N ASP A 22 11.98 20.09 -1.92
CA ASP A 22 10.90 19.79 -2.87
C ASP A 22 11.39 19.48 -4.31
N ARG A 23 12.61 19.89 -4.64
CA ARG A 23 13.24 19.65 -5.96
C ARG A 23 14.05 18.35 -6.03
N LEU A 24 14.21 17.62 -4.93
CA LEU A 24 14.98 16.37 -4.94
C LEU A 24 14.17 15.26 -5.58
N GLU A 25 14.78 14.60 -6.57
CA GLU A 25 14.14 13.50 -7.26
C GLU A 25 14.24 12.21 -6.42
N PRO A 26 13.20 11.37 -6.39
CA PRO A 26 13.23 10.12 -5.62
C PRO A 26 14.43 9.22 -5.96
N ASN A 27 14.88 9.23 -7.22
CA ASN A 27 16.03 8.44 -7.66
C ASN A 27 17.35 8.91 -7.06
N GLU A 28 17.56 10.22 -6.91
CA GLU A 28 18.77 10.76 -6.25
C GLU A 28 18.84 10.34 -4.79
N VAL A 29 17.68 10.34 -4.12
CA VAL A 29 17.55 9.88 -2.74
C VAL A 29 17.82 8.38 -2.65
N LYS A 30 17.34 7.60 -3.62
CA LYS A 30 17.62 6.16 -3.71
C LYS A 30 19.12 5.90 -3.82
N GLU A 31 19.80 6.55 -4.77
CA GLU A 31 21.24 6.40 -4.97
C GLU A 31 22.03 6.79 -3.70
N SER A 32 21.66 7.91 -3.07
CA SER A 32 22.28 8.32 -1.81
C SER A 32 22.10 7.30 -0.69
N LEU A 33 20.97 6.60 -0.63
CA LEU A 33 20.73 5.53 0.35
C LEU A 33 21.51 4.26 0.02
N GLU A 34 21.61 3.89 -1.26
CA GLU A 34 22.36 2.72 -1.72
C GLU A 34 23.87 2.89 -1.46
N ILE A 35 24.42 4.09 -1.65
CA ILE A 35 25.80 4.44 -1.26
C ILE A 35 26.02 4.20 0.25
N LEU A 36 25.01 4.48 1.08
CA LEU A 36 25.04 4.22 2.52
C LEU A 36 24.75 2.75 2.89
N SER A 37 24.86 1.84 1.91
CA SER A 37 24.61 0.40 2.05
C SER A 37 23.19 0.07 2.54
N ILE A 38 22.20 0.87 2.12
CA ILE A 38 20.78 0.60 2.35
C ILE A 38 20.16 0.10 1.05
N THR A 39 19.71 -1.16 1.05
CA THR A 39 19.00 -1.75 -0.09
C THR A 39 17.58 -1.19 -0.19
N VAL A 40 17.34 -0.37 -1.23
CA VAL A 40 16.04 0.26 -1.49
C VAL A 40 15.33 -0.43 -2.65
N TYR A 41 14.16 -1.01 -2.38
CA TYR A 41 13.33 -1.64 -3.42
C TYR A 41 12.50 -0.64 -4.20
N ASN A 42 11.94 0.35 -3.50
CA ASN A 42 11.09 1.35 -4.10
C ASN A 42 11.12 2.62 -3.26
N ILE A 43 11.03 3.76 -3.93
CA ILE A 43 10.90 5.07 -3.32
C ILE A 43 9.87 5.87 -4.10
N SER A 44 8.98 6.56 -3.41
CA SER A 44 7.89 7.30 -4.06
C SER A 44 7.48 8.51 -3.25
N LEU A 45 7.10 9.59 -3.94
CA LEU A 45 6.56 10.78 -3.29
C LEU A 45 5.14 10.52 -2.77
N MET A 46 4.92 10.87 -1.51
CA MET A 46 3.60 10.80 -0.90
C MET A 46 2.73 11.93 -1.44
N LYS A 47 1.51 11.59 -1.86
CA LYS A 47 0.52 12.56 -2.34
C LYS A 47 -0.25 13.18 -1.17
N GLY A 48 -0.62 14.45 -1.29
CA GLY A 48 -1.49 15.13 -0.33
C GLY A 48 -0.82 15.52 0.99
N THR A 49 0.51 15.64 1.02
CA THR A 49 1.27 16.17 2.15
C THR A 49 1.61 17.64 1.93
N ILE A 50 1.61 18.44 3.01
CA ILE A 50 1.96 19.88 2.94
C ILE A 50 3.45 20.08 2.63
N LYS A 51 4.30 19.20 3.15
CA LYS A 51 5.75 19.16 2.89
C LYS A 51 6.09 17.87 2.15
N PRO A 52 7.15 17.82 1.33
CA PRO A 52 7.56 16.60 0.64
C PRO A 52 7.90 15.52 1.66
N MET A 53 7.35 14.33 1.44
CA MET A 53 7.65 13.12 2.19
C MET A 53 7.80 11.98 1.19
N LEU A 54 8.86 11.20 1.31
CA LEU A 54 9.06 10.03 0.47
C LEU A 54 8.74 8.77 1.29
N LEU A 55 7.93 7.89 0.69
CA LEU A 55 7.74 6.53 1.15
C LEU A 55 8.87 5.67 0.59
N VAL A 56 9.67 5.07 1.48
CA VAL A 56 10.82 4.24 1.13
C VAL A 56 10.55 2.80 1.56
N ILE A 57 10.70 1.87 0.63
CA ILE A 57 10.57 0.43 0.86
C ILE A 57 11.97 -0.18 0.87
N VAL A 58 12.38 -0.72 2.01
CA VAL A 58 13.74 -1.26 2.23
C VAL A 58 13.69 -2.70 2.72
N ASP A 59 14.80 -3.42 2.53
CA ASP A 59 14.95 -4.75 3.10
C ASP A 59 15.33 -4.70 4.58
N LYS A 60 14.70 -5.58 5.38
CA LYS A 60 15.08 -6.06 6.74
C LYS A 60 15.85 -5.14 7.71
N ILE A 61 15.79 -3.81 7.59
CA ILE A 61 16.47 -2.87 8.50
C ILE A 61 15.55 -2.38 9.62
N LYS A 62 16.07 -2.26 10.84
CA LYS A 62 15.38 -1.62 11.96
C LYS A 62 15.47 -0.10 11.83
N ILE A 63 14.40 0.61 12.17
CA ILE A 63 14.36 2.07 12.08
C ILE A 63 15.49 2.76 12.87
N GLY A 64 15.90 2.20 14.01
CA GLY A 64 17.03 2.73 14.79
C GLY A 64 18.34 2.69 14.02
N MET A 65 18.65 1.56 13.37
CA MET A 65 19.84 1.43 12.52
C MET A 65 19.76 2.33 11.29
N LEU A 66 18.57 2.43 10.68
CA LEU A 66 18.33 3.33 9.56
C LEU A 66 18.63 4.77 9.97
N LYS A 67 18.06 5.25 11.08
CA LYS A 67 18.32 6.60 11.62
C LYS A 67 19.80 6.87 11.90
N GLN A 68 20.52 5.88 12.42
CA GLN A 68 21.95 6.00 12.71
C GLN A 68 22.80 6.10 11.44
N LYS A 69 22.53 5.25 10.44
CA LYS A 69 23.29 5.22 9.18
C LYS A 69 22.93 6.35 8.22
N THR A 70 21.70 6.84 8.29
CA THR A 70 21.13 7.80 7.32
C THR A 70 20.63 9.05 8.03
N GLN A 71 21.46 9.62 8.91
CA GLN A 71 21.19 10.91 9.53
C GLN A 71 21.18 12.04 8.49
N TYR A 72 22.03 11.91 7.47
CA TYR A 72 22.12 12.79 6.32
C TYR A 72 21.93 11.98 5.04
N VAL A 73 21.08 12.47 4.14
CA VAL A 73 20.80 11.89 2.82
C VAL A 73 20.77 13.06 1.84
N CYS A 74 21.45 12.94 0.70
CA CYS A 74 21.63 14.05 -0.25
C CYS A 74 22.10 15.34 0.46
N TYR A 75 23.11 15.22 1.34
CA TYR A 75 23.68 16.32 2.15
C TYR A 75 22.68 17.03 3.08
N THR A 76 21.47 16.49 3.25
CA THR A 76 20.41 17.09 4.04
C THR A 76 20.12 16.23 5.27
N LYS A 77 19.95 16.87 6.44
CA LYS A 77 19.54 16.16 7.64
C LYS A 77 18.10 15.67 7.49
N VAL A 78 17.88 14.37 7.63
CA VAL A 78 16.56 13.76 7.43
C VAL A 78 15.94 13.23 8.72
N ILE A 79 14.62 13.12 8.71
CA ILE A 79 13.84 12.51 9.80
C ILE A 79 13.15 11.26 9.25
N TRP A 80 13.29 10.16 9.98
CA TRP A 80 12.65 8.88 9.65
C TRP A 80 11.50 8.55 10.59
N ASP A 81 10.37 8.18 10.00
CA ASP A 81 9.19 7.67 10.71
C ASP A 81 8.76 6.30 10.17
N ASN A 82 8.07 5.53 11.00
CA ASN A 82 7.41 4.31 10.53
C ASN A 82 6.25 4.68 9.61
N TYR A 83 6.13 3.98 8.48
CA TYR A 83 4.91 4.07 7.70
C TYR A 83 3.78 3.31 8.39
N ILE A 84 2.67 4.01 8.65
CA ILE A 84 1.47 3.43 9.26
C ILE A 84 0.39 3.39 8.18
N ASN A 85 0.02 2.19 7.75
CA ASN A 85 -1.14 2.03 6.88
C ASN A 85 -2.41 2.19 7.72
N LYS A 86 -3.13 3.30 7.53
CA LYS A 86 -4.38 3.58 8.23
C LYS A 86 -5.55 2.70 7.79
N ARG A 87 -5.43 1.95 6.69
CA ARG A 87 -6.48 1.02 6.25
C ARG A 87 -6.46 -0.23 7.12
N ARG A 88 -7.54 -0.46 7.87
CA ARG A 88 -7.72 -1.61 8.77
C ARG A 88 -7.74 -2.94 8.01
N LEU A 89 -8.45 -2.97 6.89
CA LEU A 89 -8.51 -4.12 6.00
C LEU A 89 -7.91 -3.77 4.65
N ALA A 90 -7.02 -4.62 4.17
CA ALA A 90 -6.57 -4.58 2.78
C ALA A 90 -7.74 -5.03 1.91
N GLU A 91 -8.13 -4.19 0.95
CA GLU A 91 -9.04 -4.54 -0.12
C GLU A 91 -8.22 -5.04 -1.30
N TYR A 92 -8.55 -6.23 -1.80
CA TYR A 92 -7.98 -6.71 -3.04
C TYR A 92 -8.92 -6.42 -4.20
N HIS A 93 -8.55 -5.45 -5.04
CA HIS A 93 -9.39 -4.99 -6.15
C HIS A 93 -9.73 -6.06 -7.20
N ARG A 94 -9.05 -7.21 -7.23
CA ARG A 94 -9.46 -8.30 -8.12
C ARG A 94 -10.66 -9.04 -7.54
N ARG A 95 -10.64 -9.46 -6.28
CA ARG A 95 -11.75 -10.20 -5.62
C ARG A 95 -12.79 -9.32 -4.94
N GLN A 96 -12.48 -8.05 -4.67
CA GLN A 96 -13.29 -7.15 -3.84
C GLN A 96 -13.50 -7.64 -2.39
N GLU A 97 -12.87 -8.75 -2.00
CA GLU A 97 -12.91 -9.30 -0.65
C GLU A 97 -11.85 -8.63 0.24
N TRP A 98 -12.18 -8.49 1.52
CA TRP A 98 -11.25 -7.96 2.51
C TRP A 98 -10.37 -9.04 3.14
N GLY A 99 -9.29 -8.59 3.80
CA GLY A 99 -8.57 -9.41 4.77
C GLY A 99 -7.49 -10.32 4.18
N HIS A 100 -7.08 -10.12 2.93
CA HIS A 100 -5.98 -10.87 2.34
C HIS A 100 -5.01 -9.97 1.57
N ALA A 101 -3.73 -10.39 1.49
CA ALA A 101 -2.72 -9.64 0.76
C ALA A 101 -2.84 -9.88 -0.74
N THR A 102 -2.70 -8.79 -1.52
CA THR A 102 -2.92 -8.79 -2.97
C THR A 102 -1.82 -9.50 -3.76
N ILE A 103 -0.62 -9.60 -3.20
CA ILE A 103 0.58 -10.07 -3.90
C ILE A 103 0.58 -11.58 -4.15
N ASN A 104 -0.05 -12.36 -3.26
CA ASN A 104 -0.10 -13.82 -3.34
C ASN A 104 -1.52 -14.35 -3.61
N CYS A 105 -2.41 -13.48 -4.12
CA CYS A 105 -3.80 -13.86 -4.40
C CYS A 105 -3.98 -14.21 -5.87
N HIS A 106 -4.26 -15.49 -6.15
CA HIS A 106 -4.53 -16.01 -7.50
C HIS A 106 -6.02 -16.26 -7.75
N ALA A 107 -6.89 -15.73 -6.90
CA ALA A 107 -8.32 -15.98 -6.99
C ALA A 107 -8.97 -15.21 -8.15
N ASP A 108 -10.05 -15.77 -8.71
CA ASP A 108 -10.78 -15.21 -9.85
C ASP A 108 -11.39 -13.84 -9.55
N PRO A 109 -11.44 -12.91 -10.52
CA PRO A 109 -11.95 -11.58 -10.25
C PRO A 109 -13.44 -11.59 -9.85
N ALA A 110 -13.83 -10.70 -8.94
CA ALA A 110 -15.22 -10.42 -8.63
C ALA A 110 -15.60 -8.98 -8.98
N CYS A 111 -16.82 -8.82 -9.46
CA CYS A 111 -17.36 -7.55 -9.90
C CYS A 111 -17.82 -6.70 -8.71
N LEU A 112 -17.35 -5.45 -8.65
CA LEU A 112 -17.74 -4.47 -7.62
C LEU A 112 -19.24 -4.11 -7.64
N LYS A 113 -19.91 -4.30 -8.80
CA LYS A 113 -21.33 -3.96 -8.99
C LYS A 113 -22.28 -5.11 -8.66
N CYS A 114 -21.92 -6.35 -8.99
CA CYS A 114 -22.87 -7.47 -8.89
C CYS A 114 -22.32 -8.70 -8.15
N ALA A 115 -21.08 -8.65 -7.66
CA ALA A 115 -20.38 -9.78 -7.05
C ALA A 115 -20.18 -11.01 -7.96
N GLY A 116 -20.41 -10.88 -9.28
CA GLY A 116 -20.16 -11.96 -10.24
C GLY A 116 -18.68 -12.15 -10.59
N GLU A 117 -18.32 -13.33 -11.08
CA GLU A 117 -16.94 -13.75 -11.40
C GLU A 117 -16.41 -13.12 -12.70
N HIS A 118 -16.31 -11.80 -12.73
CA HIS A 118 -15.75 -11.04 -13.84
C HIS A 118 -15.17 -9.71 -13.36
N LEU A 119 -14.30 -9.12 -14.18
CA LEU A 119 -13.83 -7.75 -13.95
C LEU A 119 -15.00 -6.76 -14.04
N THR A 120 -15.09 -5.82 -13.10
CA THR A 120 -16.12 -4.75 -13.10
C THR A 120 -16.27 -4.04 -14.44
N LYS A 121 -15.17 -3.90 -15.21
CA LYS A 121 -15.16 -3.30 -16.56
C LYS A 121 -16.01 -4.07 -17.58
N LYS A 122 -16.20 -5.39 -17.40
CA LYS A 122 -17.02 -6.26 -18.25
C LYS A 122 -18.47 -6.39 -17.75
N CYS A 123 -18.82 -5.73 -16.66
CA CYS A 123 -20.14 -5.87 -16.05
C CYS A 123 -21.19 -5.13 -16.87
N LYS A 124 -22.27 -5.83 -17.24
CA LYS A 124 -23.42 -5.27 -17.95
C LYS A 124 -24.48 -4.65 -17.02
N LYS A 125 -24.29 -4.72 -15.70
CA LYS A 125 -25.24 -4.16 -14.72
C LYS A 125 -25.31 -2.63 -14.88
N PRO A 126 -26.50 -2.06 -15.08
CA PRO A 126 -26.67 -0.62 -15.22
C PRO A 126 -26.31 0.09 -13.91
N VAL A 127 -25.92 1.36 -14.00
CA VAL A 127 -25.52 2.17 -12.83
C VAL A 127 -26.73 2.51 -11.95
N SER A 128 -27.95 2.48 -12.51
CA SER A 128 -29.21 2.74 -11.80
C SER A 128 -29.60 1.63 -10.83
N GLU A 129 -29.09 0.41 -11.00
CA GLU A 129 -29.39 -0.69 -10.09
C GLU A 129 -28.43 -0.71 -8.90
N PRO A 130 -28.91 -1.04 -7.69
CA PRO A 130 -28.07 -1.07 -6.49
C PRO A 130 -26.92 -2.07 -6.66
N ALA A 131 -25.71 -1.67 -6.28
CA ALA A 131 -24.58 -2.58 -6.28
C ALA A 131 -24.75 -3.67 -5.21
N LYS A 132 -24.24 -4.88 -5.46
CA LYS A 132 -24.24 -5.96 -4.46
C LYS A 132 -22.84 -6.15 -3.87
N CYS A 133 -22.73 -6.03 -2.55
CA CYS A 133 -21.47 -6.22 -1.83
C CYS A 133 -21.12 -7.72 -1.75
N ILE A 134 -19.91 -8.12 -2.15
CA ILE A 134 -19.45 -9.50 -1.98
C ILE A 134 -19.22 -9.89 -0.50
N ASN A 135 -18.85 -8.92 0.34
CA ASN A 135 -18.46 -9.17 1.74
C ASN A 135 -19.68 -9.32 2.68
N CYS A 136 -20.81 -8.70 2.37
CA CYS A 136 -22.00 -8.73 3.24
C CYS A 136 -23.33 -8.91 2.48
N SER A 137 -23.30 -9.06 1.16
CA SER A 137 -24.49 -9.23 0.29
C SER A 137 -25.50 -8.09 0.31
N LYS A 138 -25.18 -6.93 0.91
CA LYS A 138 -26.06 -5.74 0.96
C LYS A 138 -25.88 -4.84 -0.27
N ASP A 139 -26.83 -3.90 -0.40
CA ASP A 139 -26.98 -2.99 -1.54
C ASP A 139 -25.99 -1.80 -1.51
N HIS A 140 -24.70 -2.12 -1.54
CA HIS A 140 -23.63 -1.14 -1.70
C HIS A 140 -22.41 -1.82 -2.36
N PRO A 141 -21.51 -1.05 -3.00
CA PRO A 141 -20.30 -1.64 -3.54
C PRO A 141 -19.36 -2.12 -2.42
N ALA A 142 -18.52 -3.10 -2.71
CA ALA A 142 -17.65 -3.74 -1.72
C ALA A 142 -16.49 -2.87 -1.21
N ASN A 143 -16.28 -1.67 -1.77
CA ASN A 143 -15.18 -0.77 -1.41
C ASN A 143 -15.59 0.34 -0.40
N VAL A 144 -16.80 0.30 0.14
CA VAL A 144 -17.28 1.31 1.10
C VAL A 144 -16.94 0.93 2.53
N THR A 145 -16.46 1.90 3.31
CA THR A 145 -16.08 1.70 4.72
C THR A 145 -17.28 1.58 5.67
N ILE A 146 -18.49 1.94 5.22
CA ILE A 146 -19.73 1.81 6.00
C ILE A 146 -20.19 0.36 6.16
N CYS A 147 -19.66 -0.56 5.35
CA CYS A 147 -20.04 -1.96 5.37
C CYS A 147 -19.74 -2.62 6.73
N GLU A 148 -20.66 -3.45 7.20
CA GLU A 148 -20.51 -4.16 8.47
C GLU A 148 -19.32 -5.12 8.48
N ALA A 149 -19.04 -5.79 7.36
CA ALA A 149 -17.88 -6.65 7.25
C ALA A 149 -16.54 -5.88 7.26
N TYR A 150 -16.56 -4.54 7.07
CA TYR A 150 -15.39 -3.68 7.26
C TYR A 150 -15.21 -3.24 8.71
N LYS A 151 -16.32 -3.10 9.43
CA LYS A 151 -16.35 -2.64 10.84
C LYS A 151 -16.03 -3.75 11.83
N LYS A 152 -16.28 -5.02 11.47
CA LYS A 152 -15.88 -6.19 12.25
C LYS A 152 -14.36 -6.31 12.34
#